data_AF-A0A177Y3U2-F1
#
_entry.id   AF-A0A177Y3U2-F1
#
_cell.length_a   1.000
_cell.length_b   1.000
_cell.length_c   1.000
_cell.angle_alpha   90.00
_cell.angle_beta   90.00
_cell.angle_gamma   90.00
#
_symmetry.space_group_name_H-M   'P 1'
#
loop_
_entity.id
_entity.type
_entity.pdbx_description
1 polymer ?
#
loop_
_entity_poly.entity_id
_entity_poly.type
_entity_poly.pdbx_seq_one_letter_code
_entity_poly.pdbx_strand_id
1 'polypeptide(L)'
;MELVSILTLENLIALAVDFGLLILLVWFVILLLILREFRQFARQVVSGRDMDRNTYELCQQSVDKALSYTADNSDTLNDLIIIQQALESQVSQIKAAKGELSAQEQESIDELNQKLNKSHRLIKKLKGDLDKSVKGLRNAKNRLHKQTDTVESLQLEKDQLEKQFEQLEQEYIQISESGGTANLAKEFKQEKQQLLDQIEEYKQKLASQGDTSDLAEELEASKQQLHHMSKEKDFVEKKYLELLQEAEQKSQ
;
A
#
# COMPACT_ATOMS: atom_id res chain seq x y z
N MET A 1 36.55 -63.72 1.37
CA MET A 1 37.57 -63.41 0.35
C MET A 1 36.85 -63.17 -0.98
N GLU A 2 36.00 -62.14 -1.07
CA GLU A 2 35.27 -61.76 -2.30
C GLU A 2 34.98 -60.24 -2.39
N LEU A 3 35.64 -59.41 -1.58
CA LEU A 3 35.45 -57.95 -1.60
C LEU A 3 36.57 -57.20 -2.35
N VAL A 4 37.66 -57.90 -2.71
CA VAL A 4 38.85 -57.26 -3.32
C VAL A 4 38.83 -57.34 -4.85
N SER A 5 38.07 -58.27 -5.45
CA SER A 5 38.03 -58.44 -6.92
C SER A 5 37.00 -57.56 -7.64
N ILE A 6 36.21 -56.75 -6.94
CA ILE A 6 35.20 -55.85 -7.55
C ILE A 6 35.73 -54.40 -7.69
N LEU A 7 36.90 -54.10 -7.11
CA LEU A 7 37.52 -52.77 -7.16
C LEU A 7 38.40 -52.59 -8.41
N THR A 8 37.79 -52.65 -9.61
CA THR A 8 38.47 -52.15 -10.81
C THR A 8 38.55 -50.62 -10.75
N LEU A 9 39.60 -50.04 -11.34
CA LEU A 9 39.82 -48.59 -11.36
C LEU A 9 38.63 -47.86 -12.02
N GLU A 10 37.98 -48.49 -12.99
CA GLU A 10 36.75 -48.02 -13.63
C GLU A 10 35.56 -47.96 -12.65
N ASN A 11 35.37 -48.99 -11.82
CA ASN A 11 34.32 -49.02 -10.80
C ASN A 11 34.57 -47.96 -9.70
N LEU A 12 35.84 -47.71 -9.37
CA LEU A 12 36.21 -46.66 -8.41
C LEU A 12 35.92 -45.25 -8.96
N ILE A 13 36.18 -45.02 -10.25
CA ILE A 13 35.87 -43.76 -10.93
C ILE A 13 34.35 -43.57 -11.04
N ALA A 14 33.62 -44.60 -11.46
CA ALA A 14 32.15 -44.55 -11.52
C ALA A 14 31.54 -44.23 -10.15
N LEU A 15 32.02 -44.89 -9.09
CA LEU A 15 31.59 -44.61 -7.72
C LEU A 15 31.91 -43.18 -7.29
N ALA A 16 33.09 -42.65 -7.65
CA ALA A 16 33.47 -41.27 -7.32
C ALA A 16 32.59 -40.23 -8.03
N VAL A 17 32.21 -40.49 -9.28
CA VAL A 17 31.27 -39.64 -10.04
C VAL A 17 29.89 -39.67 -9.41
N ASP A 18 29.38 -40.85 -9.05
CA ASP A 18 28.09 -40.99 -8.38
C ASP A 18 28.07 -40.29 -7.01
N PHE A 19 29.17 -40.38 -6.25
CA PHE A 19 29.31 -39.67 -4.98
C PHE A 19 29.38 -38.15 -5.17
N GLY A 20 30.06 -37.69 -6.23
CA GLY A 20 30.10 -36.29 -6.62
C GLY A 20 28.73 -35.75 -7.02
N LEU A 21 27.95 -36.54 -7.77
CA LEU A 21 26.57 -36.21 -8.15
C LEU A 21 25.64 -36.15 -6.94
N LEU A 22 25.78 -37.07 -5.98
CA LEU A 22 25.03 -37.03 -4.73
C LEU A 22 25.33 -35.77 -3.91
N ILE A 23 26.60 -35.38 -3.82
CA ILE A 23 27.01 -34.15 -3.14
C ILE A 23 26.43 -32.91 -3.84
N LEU A 24 26.45 -32.88 -5.18
CA LEU A 24 25.82 -31.80 -5.96
C LEU A 24 24.30 -31.75 -5.76
N LEU A 25 23.63 -32.90 -5.71
CA LEU A 25 22.19 -32.97 -5.47
C LEU A 25 21.84 -32.44 -4.07
N VAL A 26 22.58 -32.84 -3.04
CA VAL A 26 22.40 -32.31 -1.68
C VAL A 26 22.59 -30.80 -1.65
N TRP A 27 23.64 -30.28 -2.31
CA TRP A 27 23.87 -28.84 -2.42
C TRP A 27 22.72 -28.12 -3.14
N PHE A 28 22.20 -28.70 -4.21
CA PHE A 28 21.06 -28.16 -4.95
C PHE A 28 19.78 -28.10 -4.09
N VAL A 29 19.51 -29.13 -3.29
CA VAL A 29 18.39 -29.15 -2.34
C VAL A 29 18.54 -28.05 -1.28
N ILE A 30 19.74 -27.85 -0.73
CA ILE A 30 20.02 -26.77 0.23
C ILE A 30 19.73 -25.40 -0.42
N LEU A 31 20.17 -25.20 -1.66
CA LEU A 31 19.93 -23.96 -2.41
C LEU A 31 18.43 -23.70 -2.64
N LEU A 32 17.65 -24.74 -2.97
CA LEU A 32 16.21 -24.65 -3.11
C LEU A 32 15.49 -24.32 -1.80
N LEU A 33 15.94 -24.87 -0.67
CA LEU A 33 15.37 -24.54 0.64
C LEU A 33 15.62 -23.08 1.00
N ILE A 34 16.82 -22.56 0.72
CA ILE A 34 17.13 -21.14 0.91
C ILE A 34 16.21 -20.27 0.05
N LEU A 35 16.03 -20.58 -1.24
CA LEU A 35 15.12 -19.86 -2.13
C LEU A 35 13.65 -19.91 -1.67
N ARG A 36 13.22 -21.05 -1.12
CA ARG A 36 11.87 -21.22 -0.58
C ARG A 36 11.64 -20.34 0.66
N GLU A 37 12.59 -20.32 1.59
CA GLU A 37 12.54 -19.44 2.77
C GLU A 37 12.58 -17.97 2.36
N PHE A 38 13.45 -17.60 1.41
CA PHE A 38 13.48 -16.23 0.88
C PHE A 38 12.15 -15.82 0.23
N ARG A 39 11.44 -16.74 -0.43
CA ARG A 39 10.12 -16.45 -1.01
C ARG A 39 9.04 -16.31 0.06
N GLN A 40 9.09 -17.08 1.14
CA GLN A 40 8.19 -16.92 2.28
C GLN A 40 8.46 -15.63 3.05
N PHE A 41 9.74 -15.31 3.27
CA PHE A 41 10.17 -14.04 3.85
C PHE A 41 9.75 -12.85 2.97
N ALA A 42 9.94 -12.93 1.66
CA ALA A 42 9.49 -11.89 0.73
C ALA A 42 7.97 -11.70 0.78
N ARG A 43 7.18 -12.78 0.91
CA ARG A 43 5.73 -12.67 1.09
C ARG A 43 5.36 -12.03 2.42
N GLN A 44 6.06 -12.32 3.52
CA GLN A 44 5.80 -11.68 4.81
C GLN A 44 6.22 -10.20 4.83
N VAL A 45 7.33 -9.85 4.20
CA VAL A 45 7.79 -8.45 4.05
C VAL A 45 6.86 -7.64 3.14
N VAL A 46 6.32 -8.26 2.09
CA VAL A 46 5.32 -7.62 1.21
C VAL A 46 3.94 -7.54 1.87
N SER A 47 3.58 -8.50 2.72
CA SER A 47 2.35 -8.50 3.54
C SER A 47 2.46 -7.63 4.80
N GLY A 48 3.62 -7.06 5.08
CA GLY A 48 3.86 -6.24 6.27
C GLY A 48 3.32 -4.83 6.09
N ARG A 49 2.00 -4.63 6.20
CA ARG A 49 1.43 -3.33 6.58
C ARG A 49 -0.04 -3.33 7.03
N ASP A 50 -0.45 -4.26 7.89
CA ASP A 50 -1.50 -3.92 8.86
C ASP A 50 -0.84 -3.09 9.96
N MET A 51 -0.68 -1.79 9.71
CA MET A 51 -0.23 -0.86 10.73
C MET A 51 -1.42 -0.66 11.67
N ASP A 52 -1.33 -1.28 12.85
CA ASP A 52 -2.41 -1.31 13.83
C ASP A 52 -2.93 0.11 14.12
N ARG A 53 -4.25 0.31 14.09
CA ARG A 53 -4.92 1.63 14.18
C ARG A 53 -4.41 2.46 15.36
N ASN A 54 -4.12 1.79 16.48
CA ASN A 54 -3.54 2.38 17.68
C ASN A 54 -2.15 2.99 17.46
N THR A 55 -1.28 2.31 16.69
CA THR A 55 0.05 2.83 16.31
C THR A 55 -0.06 4.07 15.45
N TYR A 56 -1.11 4.17 14.64
CA TYR A 56 -1.38 5.30 13.76
C TYR A 56 -1.87 6.53 14.53
N GLU A 57 -2.79 6.34 15.47
CA GLU A 57 -3.26 7.39 16.39
C GLU A 57 -2.10 7.94 17.25
N LEU A 58 -1.21 7.05 17.72
CA LEU A 58 0.00 7.46 18.44
C LEU A 58 0.94 8.29 17.56
N CYS A 59 1.05 7.96 16.27
CA CYS A 59 1.82 8.73 15.30
C CYS A 59 1.21 10.12 15.06
N GLN A 60 -0.12 10.20 14.95
CA GLN A 60 -0.84 11.47 14.83
C GLN A 60 -0.66 12.35 16.06
N GLN A 61 -0.81 11.78 17.26
CA GLN A 61 -0.66 12.52 18.52
C GLN A 61 0.79 13.01 18.73
N SER A 62 1.78 12.20 18.35
CA SER A 62 3.19 12.58 18.44
C SER A 62 3.55 13.70 17.45
N VAL A 63 2.98 13.70 16.24
CA VAL A 63 3.13 14.77 15.25
C VAL A 63 2.50 16.08 15.75
N ASP A 64 1.29 16.02 16.31
CA ASP A 64 0.62 17.21 16.85
C ASP A 64 1.35 17.78 18.08
N LYS A 65 1.86 16.91 18.96
CA LYS A 65 2.68 17.32 20.09
C LYS A 65 4.01 17.93 19.63
N ALA A 66 4.65 17.38 18.61
CA ALA A 66 5.86 17.96 18.04
C ALA A 66 5.59 19.33 17.37
N LEU A 67 4.44 19.51 16.73
CA LEU A 67 4.02 20.80 16.18
C LEU A 67 3.80 21.85 17.27
N SER A 68 3.14 21.49 18.38
CA SER A 68 2.89 22.42 19.49
C SER A 68 4.20 22.83 20.18
N TYR A 69 5.08 21.87 20.51
CA TYR A 69 6.40 22.17 21.08
C TYR A 69 7.24 23.06 20.17
N THR A 70 7.09 22.91 18.85
CA THR A 70 7.78 23.73 17.89
C THR A 70 7.24 25.16 17.84
N ALA A 71 5.92 25.35 17.98
CA ALA A 71 5.32 26.67 18.07
C ALA A 71 5.80 27.41 19.33
N ASP A 72 5.79 26.75 20.49
CA ASP A 72 6.24 27.35 21.76
C ASP A 72 7.73 27.75 21.72
N ASN A 73 8.57 26.93 21.09
CA ASN A 73 9.99 27.25 20.90
C ASN A 73 10.21 28.37 19.87
N SER A 74 9.34 28.49 18.87
CA SER A 74 9.40 29.60 17.90
C SER A 74 9.13 30.93 18.59
N ASP A 75 8.14 30.97 19.50
CA ASP A 75 7.80 32.17 20.26
C ASP A 75 8.92 32.55 21.23
N THR A 76 9.48 31.56 21.94
CA THR A 76 10.64 31.76 22.81
C THR A 76 11.87 32.27 22.03
N LEU A 77 12.13 31.74 20.83
CA LEU A 77 13.19 32.23 19.94
C LEU A 77 12.93 33.66 19.49
N ASN A 78 11.68 34.02 19.23
CA ASN A 78 11.31 35.37 18.84
C ASN A 78 11.52 36.37 20.00
N ASP A 79 11.14 35.98 21.21
CA ASP A 79 11.38 36.78 22.42
C ASP A 79 12.88 36.96 22.70
N LEU A 80 13.68 35.90 22.53
CA LEU A 80 15.14 35.98 22.61
C LEU A 80 15.72 36.96 21.58
N ILE A 81 15.21 36.97 20.35
CA ILE A 81 15.63 37.95 19.32
C ILE A 81 15.34 39.38 19.80
N ILE A 82 14.15 39.63 20.32
CA ILE A 82 13.72 40.97 20.77
C ILE A 82 14.57 41.44 21.95
N ILE A 83 14.78 40.58 22.95
CA ILE A 83 15.61 40.89 24.13
C ILE A 83 17.04 41.19 23.70
N GLN A 84 17.58 40.41 22.77
CA GLN A 84 18.95 40.56 22.30
C GLN A 84 19.14 41.84 21.46
N GLN A 85 18.13 42.22 20.66
CA GLN A 85 18.11 43.47 19.92
C GLN A 85 17.96 44.70 20.84
N ALA A 86 17.18 44.56 21.93
CA ALA A 86 17.11 45.57 22.99
C ALA A 86 18.45 45.72 23.72
N LEU A 87 19.18 44.63 23.95
CA LEU A 87 20.51 44.64 24.54
C LEU A 87 21.55 45.31 23.61
N GLU A 88 21.51 45.01 22.29
CA GLU A 88 22.32 45.72 21.28
C GLU A 88 22.06 47.24 21.33
N SER A 89 20.79 47.63 21.40
CA SER A 89 20.41 49.03 21.52
C SER A 89 20.97 49.67 22.78
N GLN A 90 20.82 49.03 23.94
CA GLN A 90 21.33 49.55 25.22
C GLN A 90 22.87 49.65 25.24
N VAL A 91 23.59 48.67 24.71
CA VAL A 91 25.06 48.71 24.62
C VAL A 91 25.52 49.83 23.69
N SER A 92 24.86 50.02 22.55
CA SER A 92 25.16 51.13 21.64
C SER A 92 24.88 52.50 22.26
N GLN A 93 23.82 52.64 23.04
CA GLN A 93 23.50 53.87 23.78
C GLN A 93 24.51 54.14 24.90
N ILE A 94 24.95 53.12 25.64
CA ILE A 94 26.02 53.25 26.65
C ILE A 94 27.33 53.70 26.00
N LYS A 95 27.68 53.13 24.83
CA LYS A 95 28.87 53.50 24.04
C LYS A 95 28.79 54.94 23.52
N ALA A 96 27.59 55.44 23.22
CA ALA A 96 27.37 56.83 22.81
C ALA A 96 27.36 57.83 23.99
N ALA A 97 26.95 57.39 25.18
CA ALA A 97 26.85 58.24 26.37
C ALA A 97 28.16 58.35 27.17
N LYS A 98 28.99 57.31 27.19
CA LYS A 98 30.34 57.34 27.81
C LYS A 98 31.40 57.66 26.75
N GLY A 99 31.70 58.94 26.56
CA GLY A 99 32.87 59.38 25.80
C GLY A 99 34.16 58.89 26.45
N GLU A 100 35.07 58.32 25.63
CA GLU A 100 36.34 57.67 25.98
C GLU A 100 36.23 56.51 26.99
N LEU A 101 35.77 55.36 26.49
CA LEU A 101 35.90 54.07 27.17
C LEU A 101 37.37 53.67 27.27
N SER A 102 37.77 53.12 28.42
CA SER A 102 39.09 52.50 28.61
C SER A 102 39.33 51.42 27.54
N ALA A 103 40.59 51.25 27.09
CA ALA A 103 40.94 50.22 26.10
C ALA A 103 40.44 48.81 26.50
N GLN A 104 40.41 48.53 27.80
CA GLN A 104 39.94 47.26 28.35
C GLN A 104 38.40 47.15 28.36
N GLU A 105 37.69 48.27 28.53
CA GLU A 105 36.23 48.32 28.37
C GLU A 105 35.84 48.19 26.89
N GLN A 106 36.59 48.82 25.99
CA GLN A 106 36.39 48.75 24.54
C GLN A 106 36.54 47.30 24.03
N GLU A 107 37.58 46.59 24.48
CA GLU A 107 37.84 45.20 24.10
C GLU A 107 36.74 44.26 24.64
N SER A 108 36.28 44.48 25.88
CA SER A 108 35.16 43.71 26.45
C SER A 108 33.84 43.92 25.71
N ILE A 109 33.57 45.16 25.26
CA ILE A 109 32.38 45.51 24.48
C ILE A 109 32.45 44.89 23.09
N ASP A 110 33.61 44.90 22.44
CA ASP A 110 33.79 44.29 21.12
C ASP A 110 33.69 42.76 21.19
N GLU A 111 34.20 42.12 22.26
CA GLU A 111 34.02 40.69 22.50
C GLU A 111 32.55 40.33 22.75
N LEU A 112 31.83 41.15 23.55
CA LEU A 112 30.39 41.02 23.77
C LEU A 112 29.61 41.16 22.47
N ASN A 113 29.88 42.18 21.66
CA ASN A 113 29.26 42.36 20.35
C ASN A 113 29.52 41.19 19.41
N GLN A 114 30.73 40.62 19.44
CA GLN A 114 31.07 39.47 18.63
C GLN A 114 30.31 38.20 19.07
N LYS A 115 30.16 37.99 20.39
CA LYS A 115 29.34 36.90 20.96
C LYS A 115 27.85 37.09 20.65
N LEU A 116 27.37 38.32 20.72
CA LEU A 116 25.99 38.69 20.42
C LEU A 116 25.64 38.43 18.95
N ASN A 117 26.49 38.88 18.02
CA ASN A 117 26.36 38.60 16.59
C ASN A 117 26.41 37.09 16.28
N LYS A 118 27.29 36.34 16.94
CA LYS A 118 27.36 34.87 16.81
C LYS A 118 26.04 34.23 17.26
N SER A 119 25.51 34.66 18.41
CA SER A 119 24.23 34.18 18.94
C SER A 119 23.05 34.55 18.03
N HIS A 120 23.00 35.77 17.48
CA HIS A 120 21.96 36.17 16.55
C HIS A 120 21.97 35.34 15.25
N ARG A 121 23.16 35.01 14.73
CA ARG A 121 23.31 34.09 13.57
C ARG A 121 22.84 32.68 13.90
N LEU A 122 23.14 32.18 15.10
CA LEU A 122 22.70 30.87 15.58
C LEU A 122 21.18 30.81 15.72
N ILE A 123 20.58 31.82 16.35
CA ILE A 123 19.13 31.96 16.51
C ILE A 123 18.44 32.02 15.15
N LYS A 124 18.99 32.78 14.19
CA LYS A 124 18.45 32.84 12.82
C LYS A 124 18.52 31.49 12.10
N LYS A 125 19.61 30.73 12.29
CA LYS A 125 19.72 29.36 11.75
C LYS A 125 18.71 28.43 12.40
N LEU A 126 18.62 28.44 13.73
CA LEU A 126 17.67 27.64 14.50
C LEU A 126 16.23 27.93 14.06
N LYS A 127 15.86 29.20 13.89
CA LYS A 127 14.56 29.59 13.34
C LYS A 127 14.31 29.03 11.94
N GLY A 128 15.32 29.11 11.05
CA GLY A 128 15.21 28.56 9.70
C GLY A 128 15.07 27.04 9.67
N ASP A 129 15.79 26.33 10.54
CA ASP A 129 15.71 24.87 10.66
C ASP A 129 14.37 24.45 11.30
N LEU A 130 13.88 25.24 12.26
CA LEU A 130 12.56 25.07 12.87
C LEU A 130 11.45 25.24 11.83
N ASP A 131 11.48 26.31 11.02
CA ASP A 131 10.52 26.55 9.94
C ASP A 131 10.50 25.42 8.91
N LYS A 132 11.67 24.87 8.56
CA LYS A 132 11.77 23.70 7.69
C LYS A 132 11.15 22.46 8.35
N SER A 133 11.42 22.25 9.63
CA SER A 133 10.85 21.14 10.40
C SER A 133 9.32 21.24 10.47
N VAL A 134 8.77 22.43 10.77
CA VAL A 134 7.31 22.69 10.77
C VAL A 134 6.69 22.37 9.41
N LYS A 135 7.31 22.81 8.31
CA LYS A 135 6.81 22.52 6.96
C LYS A 135 6.83 21.02 6.67
N GLY A 136 7.90 20.33 7.04
CA GLY A 136 8.00 18.87 6.92
C GLY A 136 6.91 18.16 7.73
N LEU A 137 6.71 18.59 8.97
CA LEU A 137 5.75 18.02 9.91
C LEU A 137 4.29 18.25 9.48
N ARG A 138 3.98 19.44 8.93
CA ARG A 138 2.68 19.74 8.29
C ARG A 138 2.42 18.86 7.05
N ASN A 139 3.44 18.66 6.22
CA ASN A 139 3.31 17.78 5.05
C ASN A 139 3.09 16.33 5.46
N ALA A 140 3.76 15.86 6.52
CA ALA A 140 3.54 14.54 7.09
C ALA A 140 2.12 14.40 7.65
N LYS A 141 1.63 15.39 8.41
CA LYS A 141 0.24 15.44 8.90
C LYS A 141 -0.79 15.33 7.77
N ASN A 142 -0.61 16.11 6.70
CA ASN A 142 -1.52 16.08 5.55
C ASN A 142 -1.50 14.73 4.82
N ARG A 143 -0.34 14.07 4.72
CA ARG A 143 -0.24 12.72 4.14
C ARG A 143 -0.90 11.67 5.01
N LEU A 144 -0.70 11.76 6.33
CA LEU A 144 -1.27 10.85 7.32
C LEU A 144 -2.80 10.95 7.35
N HIS A 145 -3.33 12.17 7.24
CA HIS A 145 -4.77 12.39 7.12
C HIS A 145 -5.34 11.79 5.82
N LYS A 146 -4.72 12.05 4.67
CA LYS A 146 -5.14 11.44 3.39
C LYS A 146 -5.10 9.92 3.41
N GLN A 147 -4.10 9.33 4.06
CA GLN A 147 -4.03 7.87 4.22
C GLN A 147 -5.15 7.34 5.14
N THR A 148 -5.52 8.11 6.17
CA THR A 148 -6.65 7.77 7.04
C THR A 148 -7.97 7.78 6.27
N ASP A 149 -8.22 8.82 5.47
CA ASP A 149 -9.44 8.93 4.66
C ASP A 149 -9.57 7.76 3.68
N THR A 150 -8.45 7.32 3.07
CA THR A 150 -8.45 6.17 2.17
C THR A 150 -8.67 4.84 2.88
N VAL A 151 -8.19 4.69 4.11
CA VAL A 151 -8.41 3.47 4.89
C VAL A 151 -9.84 3.40 5.38
N GLU A 152 -10.41 4.53 5.81
CA GLU A 152 -11.82 4.63 6.19
C GLU A 152 -12.74 4.35 5.00
N SER A 153 -12.45 4.89 3.82
CA SER A 153 -13.22 4.57 2.60
C SER A 153 -13.11 3.10 2.22
N LEU A 154 -11.92 2.50 2.31
CA LEU A 154 -11.73 1.07 2.05
C LEU A 154 -12.45 0.19 3.08
N GLN A 155 -12.49 0.59 4.35
CA GLN A 155 -13.25 -0.12 5.39
C GLN A 155 -14.76 -0.05 5.12
N LEU A 156 -15.28 1.11 4.73
CA LEU A 156 -16.68 1.28 4.36
C LEU A 156 -17.06 0.45 3.13
N GLU A 157 -16.20 0.42 2.09
CA GLU A 157 -16.41 -0.44 0.93
C GLU A 157 -16.39 -1.93 1.32
N LYS A 158 -15.49 -2.34 2.22
CA LYS A 158 -15.41 -3.72 2.70
C LYS A 158 -16.67 -4.11 3.47
N ASP A 159 -17.16 -3.26 4.37
CA ASP A 159 -18.41 -3.47 5.12
C ASP A 159 -19.64 -3.53 4.19
N GLN A 160 -19.67 -2.69 3.15
CA GLN A 160 -20.72 -2.74 2.13
C GLN A 160 -20.68 -4.04 1.33
N LEU A 161 -19.49 -4.49 0.92
CA LEU A 161 -19.31 -5.74 0.19
C LEU A 161 -19.73 -6.94 1.03
N GLU A 162 -19.42 -6.91 2.34
CA GLU A 162 -19.75 -7.98 3.29
C GLU A 162 -21.26 -8.06 3.51
N LYS A 163 -21.96 -6.92 3.61
CA LYS A 163 -23.43 -6.88 3.64
C LYS A 163 -24.07 -7.38 2.35
N GLN A 164 -23.52 -7.02 1.18
CA GLN A 164 -23.98 -7.53 -0.11
C GLN A 164 -23.78 -9.05 -0.20
N PHE A 165 -22.68 -9.56 0.36
CA PHE A 165 -22.40 -10.99 0.41
C PHE A 165 -23.36 -11.74 1.35
N GLU A 166 -23.64 -11.19 2.54
CA GLU A 166 -24.64 -11.75 3.47
C GLU A 166 -26.05 -11.73 2.87
N GLN A 167 -26.43 -10.64 2.18
CA GLN A 167 -27.71 -10.57 1.46
C GLN A 167 -27.79 -11.62 0.37
N LEU A 168 -26.73 -11.79 -0.42
CA LEU A 168 -26.67 -12.78 -1.47
C LEU A 168 -26.68 -14.21 -0.92
N GLU A 169 -26.04 -14.45 0.23
CA GLU A 169 -26.07 -15.73 0.93
C GLU A 169 -27.47 -16.03 1.49
N GLN A 170 -28.15 -15.04 2.06
CA GLN A 170 -29.53 -15.17 2.51
C GLN A 170 -30.49 -15.41 1.35
N GLU A 171 -30.33 -14.69 0.24
CA GLU A 171 -31.10 -14.92 -0.99
C GLU A 171 -30.83 -16.33 -1.54
N TYR A 172 -29.58 -16.79 -1.54
CA TYR A 172 -29.23 -18.15 -1.95
C TYR A 172 -29.90 -19.21 -1.07
N ILE A 173 -29.86 -19.04 0.26
CA ILE A 173 -30.51 -19.94 1.21
C ILE A 173 -32.04 -19.91 0.99
N GLN A 174 -32.64 -18.73 0.87
CA GLN A 174 -34.09 -18.58 0.66
C GLN A 174 -34.55 -19.14 -0.69
N ILE A 175 -33.74 -19.01 -1.74
CA ILE A 175 -33.94 -19.62 -3.07
C ILE A 175 -33.75 -21.15 -3.00
N SER A 176 -32.88 -21.65 -2.12
CA SER A 176 -32.69 -23.09 -1.88
C SER A 176 -33.83 -23.70 -1.06
N GLU A 177 -34.40 -22.97 -0.09
CA GLU A 177 -35.46 -23.43 0.80
C GLU A 177 -36.86 -23.31 0.20
N SER A 178 -37.08 -22.35 -0.72
CA SER A 178 -38.38 -22.12 -1.39
C SER A 178 -38.76 -23.17 -2.45
N GLY A 179 -37.97 -24.24 -2.62
CA GLY A 179 -38.39 -25.46 -3.32
C GLY A 179 -38.60 -25.35 -4.85
N GLY A 180 -38.38 -24.19 -5.46
CA GLY A 180 -38.50 -23.98 -6.91
C GLY A 180 -37.24 -24.33 -7.73
N THR A 181 -36.12 -24.63 -7.07
CA THR A 181 -34.80 -24.74 -7.71
C THR A 181 -34.38 -26.14 -8.12
N ALA A 182 -35.15 -27.19 -7.81
CA ALA A 182 -34.83 -28.52 -8.30
C ALA A 182 -34.88 -28.61 -9.84
N ASN A 183 -35.74 -27.80 -10.48
CA ASN A 183 -35.79 -27.70 -11.94
C ASN A 183 -34.80 -26.66 -12.48
N LEU A 184 -34.68 -25.50 -11.85
CA LEU A 184 -33.77 -24.44 -12.33
C LEU A 184 -32.30 -24.82 -12.19
N ALA A 185 -31.90 -25.47 -11.09
CA ALA A 185 -30.54 -25.99 -10.92
C ALA A 185 -30.25 -27.16 -11.87
N LYS A 186 -31.28 -27.90 -12.29
CA LYS A 186 -31.16 -29.01 -13.24
C LYS A 186 -31.06 -28.51 -14.68
N GLU A 187 -31.81 -27.46 -15.02
CA GLU A 187 -31.67 -26.71 -16.27
C GLU A 187 -30.30 -26.05 -16.36
N PHE A 188 -29.84 -25.33 -15.33
CA PHE A 188 -28.50 -24.74 -15.30
C PHE A 188 -27.39 -25.79 -15.43
N LYS A 189 -27.57 -26.97 -14.83
CA LYS A 189 -26.60 -28.05 -14.93
C LYS A 189 -26.60 -28.71 -16.31
N GLN A 190 -27.77 -28.81 -16.96
CA GLN A 190 -27.89 -29.26 -18.35
C GLN A 190 -27.29 -28.24 -19.32
N GLU A 191 -27.56 -26.95 -19.13
CA GLU A 191 -27.05 -25.87 -19.96
C GLU A 191 -25.53 -25.73 -19.84
N LYS A 192 -25.00 -25.88 -18.61
CA LYS A 192 -23.55 -25.98 -18.37
C LYS A 192 -22.93 -27.18 -19.07
N GLN A 193 -23.60 -28.33 -19.07
CA GLN A 193 -23.11 -29.53 -19.76
C GLN A 193 -23.12 -29.33 -21.28
N GLN A 194 -24.17 -28.72 -21.84
CA GLN A 194 -24.26 -28.39 -23.26
C GLN A 194 -23.17 -27.39 -23.70
N LEU A 195 -22.86 -26.38 -22.88
CA LEU A 195 -21.76 -25.47 -23.17
C LEU A 195 -20.40 -26.17 -23.13
N LEU A 196 -20.19 -27.10 -22.18
CA LEU A 196 -18.95 -27.87 -22.11
C LEU A 196 -18.78 -28.79 -23.31
N ASP A 197 -19.86 -29.46 -23.73
CA ASP A 197 -19.85 -30.32 -24.92
C ASP A 197 -19.59 -29.49 -26.20
N GLN A 198 -20.18 -28.29 -26.31
CA GLN A 198 -19.88 -27.36 -27.41
C GLN A 198 -18.43 -26.87 -27.38
N ILE A 199 -17.88 -26.53 -26.21
CA ILE A 199 -16.47 -26.14 -26.07
C ILE A 199 -15.54 -27.31 -26.45
N GLU A 200 -15.90 -28.53 -26.08
CA GLU A 200 -15.13 -29.73 -26.44
C GLU A 200 -15.22 -30.03 -27.94
N GLU A 201 -16.39 -29.85 -28.56
CA GLU A 201 -16.58 -29.93 -30.00
C GLU A 201 -15.78 -28.84 -30.74
N TYR A 202 -15.79 -27.60 -30.25
CA TYR A 202 -14.97 -26.51 -30.80
C TYR A 202 -13.47 -26.80 -30.63
N LYS A 203 -13.05 -27.34 -29.49
CA LYS A 203 -11.66 -27.73 -29.24
C LYS A 203 -11.22 -28.90 -30.12
N GLN A 204 -12.12 -29.84 -30.41
CA GLN A 204 -11.87 -30.97 -31.30
C GLN A 204 -11.83 -30.52 -32.78
N LYS A 205 -12.68 -29.56 -33.17
CA LYS A 205 -12.63 -28.88 -34.48
C LYS A 205 -11.36 -28.05 -34.65
N LEU A 206 -10.93 -27.33 -33.61
CA LEU A 206 -9.62 -26.63 -33.54
C LEU A 206 -8.42 -27.58 -33.64
N ALA A 207 -8.55 -28.81 -33.14
CA ALA A 207 -7.51 -29.82 -33.24
C ALA A 207 -7.49 -30.56 -34.61
N SER A 208 -8.57 -30.48 -35.39
CA SER A 208 -8.73 -31.20 -36.66
C SER A 208 -8.74 -30.31 -37.92
N GLN A 209 -8.94 -28.99 -37.81
CA GLN A 209 -8.79 -28.04 -38.90
C GLN A 209 -7.71 -26.99 -38.59
N GLY A 210 -6.62 -27.05 -39.37
CA GLY A 210 -5.53 -26.08 -39.36
C GLY A 210 -5.84 -24.79 -40.13
N ASP A 211 -7.10 -24.32 -40.14
CA ASP A 211 -7.48 -23.05 -40.76
C ASP A 211 -8.23 -22.19 -39.72
N THR A 212 -7.59 -21.09 -39.32
CA THR A 212 -7.95 -20.26 -38.16
C THR A 212 -8.85 -19.06 -38.50
N SER A 213 -9.34 -18.98 -39.74
CA SER A 213 -10.10 -17.81 -40.23
C SER A 213 -11.58 -17.87 -39.86
N ASP A 214 -12.27 -18.97 -40.15
CA ASP A 214 -13.73 -19.07 -39.95
C ASP A 214 -14.13 -19.14 -38.48
N LEU A 215 -13.26 -19.74 -37.64
CA LEU A 215 -13.42 -19.80 -36.18
C LEU A 215 -13.27 -18.43 -35.50
N ALA A 216 -12.52 -17.50 -36.11
CA ALA A 216 -12.37 -16.14 -35.58
C ALA A 216 -13.66 -15.32 -35.79
N GLU A 217 -14.32 -15.49 -36.94
CA GLU A 217 -15.61 -14.85 -37.23
C GLU A 217 -16.73 -15.37 -36.32
N GLU A 218 -16.77 -16.68 -36.05
CA GLU A 218 -17.80 -17.27 -35.17
C GLU A 218 -17.60 -16.83 -33.71
N LEU A 219 -16.35 -16.69 -33.26
CA LEU A 219 -16.02 -16.14 -31.94
C LEU A 219 -16.41 -14.65 -31.83
N GLU A 220 -16.20 -13.87 -32.89
CA GLU A 220 -16.55 -12.46 -32.91
C GLU A 220 -18.07 -12.26 -32.93
N ALA A 221 -18.81 -13.09 -33.68
CA ALA A 221 -20.26 -13.12 -33.67
C ALA A 221 -20.83 -13.50 -32.29
N SER A 222 -20.24 -14.50 -31.63
CA SER A 222 -20.63 -14.88 -30.26
C SER A 222 -20.34 -13.77 -29.24
N LYS A 223 -19.19 -13.08 -29.36
CA LYS A 223 -18.89 -11.90 -28.54
C LYS A 223 -19.88 -10.76 -28.77
N GLN A 224 -20.29 -10.51 -30.01
CA GLN A 224 -21.30 -9.50 -30.31
C GLN A 224 -22.66 -9.87 -29.71
N GLN A 225 -23.08 -11.14 -29.80
CA GLN A 225 -24.30 -11.61 -29.15
C GLN A 225 -24.26 -11.45 -27.62
N LEU A 226 -23.15 -11.80 -26.97
CA LEU A 226 -22.98 -11.57 -25.53
C LEU A 226 -23.05 -10.08 -25.16
N HIS A 227 -22.48 -9.21 -25.99
CA HIS A 227 -22.58 -7.76 -25.79
C HIS A 227 -24.01 -7.25 -25.94
N HIS A 228 -24.77 -7.80 -26.90
CA HIS A 228 -26.18 -7.48 -27.08
C HIS A 228 -27.02 -7.95 -25.89
N MET A 229 -26.83 -9.18 -25.41
CA MET A 229 -27.52 -9.70 -24.22
C MET A 229 -27.18 -8.89 -22.96
N SER A 230 -25.93 -8.44 -22.80
CA SER A 230 -25.55 -7.58 -21.67
C SER A 230 -26.30 -6.24 -21.71
N LYS A 231 -26.44 -5.62 -22.90
CA LYS A 231 -27.20 -4.36 -23.05
C LYS A 231 -28.69 -4.56 -22.80
N GLU A 232 -29.25 -5.68 -23.24
CA GLU A 232 -30.65 -6.01 -22.97
C GLU A 232 -30.89 -6.22 -21.47
N LYS A 233 -29.95 -6.88 -20.77
CA LYS A 233 -29.99 -7.01 -19.31
C LYS A 233 -29.96 -5.64 -18.62
N ASP A 234 -29.01 -4.78 -18.97
CA ASP A 234 -28.89 -3.44 -18.38
C ASP A 234 -30.15 -2.59 -18.64
N PHE A 235 -30.76 -2.75 -19.82
CA PHE A 235 -32.02 -2.09 -20.16
C PHE A 235 -33.19 -2.60 -19.32
N VAL A 236 -33.31 -3.91 -19.14
CA VAL A 236 -34.36 -4.52 -18.30
C VAL A 236 -34.19 -4.11 -16.84
N GLU A 237 -32.96 -4.09 -16.34
CA GLU A 237 -32.63 -3.67 -14.97
C GLU A 237 -32.99 -2.19 -14.74
N LYS A 238 -32.63 -1.31 -15.68
CA LYS A 238 -33.01 0.10 -15.60
C LYS A 238 -34.52 0.30 -15.62
N LYS A 239 -35.23 -0.42 -16.50
CA LYS A 239 -36.70 -0.35 -16.59
C LYS A 239 -37.38 -0.89 -15.32
N TYR A 240 -36.80 -1.91 -14.69
CA TYR A 240 -37.29 -2.45 -13.42
C TYR A 240 -37.12 -1.44 -12.28
N LEU A 241 -35.97 -0.76 -12.23
CA LEU A 241 -35.72 0.32 -11.26
C LEU A 241 -36.66 1.51 -11.45
N GLU A 242 -36.92 1.92 -12.70
CA GLU A 242 -37.90 2.97 -13.01
C GLU A 242 -39.32 2.59 -12.55
N LEU A 243 -39.74 1.34 -12.77
CA LEU A 243 -41.06 0.85 -12.33
C LEU A 243 -41.19 0.78 -10.80
N LEU A 244 -40.12 0.40 -10.09
CA LEU A 244 -40.08 0.46 -8.62
C LEU A 244 -40.21 1.89 -8.12
N GLN A 245 -39.51 2.83 -8.75
CA GLN A 245 -39.55 4.24 -8.39
C GLN A 245 -40.94 4.87 -8.65
N GLU A 246 -41.61 4.50 -9.74
CA GLU A 246 -43.01 4.90 -10.00
C GLU A 246 -44.00 4.27 -9.01
N ALA A 247 -43.76 3.04 -8.55
CA ALA A 247 -44.60 2.38 -7.55
C ALA A 247 -44.45 3.03 -6.16
N GLU A 248 -43.24 3.45 -5.77
CA GLU A 248 -43.00 4.23 -4.56
C GLU A 248 -43.65 5.62 -4.61
N GLN A 249 -43.60 6.30 -5.77
CA GLN A 249 -44.26 7.61 -5.93
C GLN A 249 -45.79 7.54 -5.96
N LYS A 250 -46.39 6.41 -6.37
CA LYS A 250 -47.85 6.20 -6.35
C LYS A 250 -48.39 5.69 -5.01
N SER A 251 -47.52 5.29 -4.09
CA SER A 251 -47.89 4.80 -2.75
C SER A 251 -47.73 5.86 -1.64
N GLN A 252 -47.36 7.09 -2.00
CA GLN A 252 -47.45 8.31 -1.19
C GLN A 252 -48.65 9.17 -1.62
#